data_AF-A0A7W1L8L4-F1
#
_entry.id   AF-A0A7W1L8L4-F1
#
_cell.length_a   1.000
_cell.length_b   1.000
_cell.length_c   1.000
_cell.angle_alpha   90.00
_cell.angle_beta   90.00
_cell.angle_gamma   90.00
#
_symmetry.space_group_name_H-M   'P 1'
#
loop_
_entity.id
_entity.type
_entity.pdbx_description
1 polymer ?
#
loop_
_entity_poly.entity_id
_entity_poly.type
_entity_poly.pdbx_seq_one_letter_code
_entity_poly.pdbx_strand_id
1 'polypeptide(L)'
;MNDDLFVDTLYLVARLNPKDQWHKAALGIDPLIKGRHLVTTETVLIELLNYLAEFPPEMREAVAKFVKLALDGFLVEVIFHTHDAFLQGLELYENRLDKGYSLTDCISMLVMSECFP
;
A
#
# COMPACT_ATOMS: atom_id res chain seq x y z
N MET A 1 -15.51 -15.10 -6.90
CA MET A 1 -14.25 -14.60 -7.44
C MET A 1 -14.14 -13.19 -6.91
N ASN A 2 -13.30 -12.95 -5.90
CA ASN A 2 -13.07 -11.59 -5.42
C ASN A 2 -12.29 -10.85 -6.52
N ASP A 3 -12.90 -9.80 -7.08
CA ASP A 3 -12.28 -8.91 -8.07
C ASP A 3 -11.47 -7.78 -7.41
N ASP A 4 -11.26 -7.92 -6.11
CA ASP A 4 -10.55 -7.00 -5.25
C ASP A 4 -9.12 -6.80 -5.78
N LEU A 5 -8.60 -5.59 -5.62
CA LEU A 5 -7.23 -5.25 -5.98
C LEU A 5 -6.47 -4.74 -4.77
N PHE A 6 -5.34 -5.37 -4.51
CA PHE A 6 -4.43 -4.89 -3.48
C PHE A 6 -3.61 -3.69 -3.99
N VAL A 7 -3.58 -2.62 -3.21
CA VAL A 7 -2.88 -1.37 -3.51
C VAL A 7 -1.60 -1.30 -2.67
N ASP A 8 -0.46 -1.39 -3.35
CA ASP A 8 0.87 -1.37 -2.76
C ASP A 8 1.48 0.06 -2.70
N THR A 9 2.49 0.25 -1.86
CA THR A 9 3.25 1.50 -1.71
C THR A 9 3.80 1.98 -3.04
N LEU A 10 4.33 1.11 -3.90
CA LEU A 10 4.90 1.51 -5.18
C LEU A 10 3.87 2.19 -6.07
N TYR A 11 2.65 1.66 -6.14
CA TYR A 11 1.57 2.29 -6.90
C TYR A 11 1.21 3.66 -6.31
N LEU A 12 1.08 3.75 -4.98
CA LEU A 12 0.74 5.01 -4.30
C LEU A 12 1.80 6.09 -4.53
N VAL A 13 3.08 5.75 -4.40
CA VAL A 13 4.21 6.65 -4.70
C VAL A 13 4.14 7.11 -6.15
N ALA A 14 4.04 6.17 -7.09
CA ALA A 14 3.96 6.49 -8.51
C ALA A 14 2.75 7.38 -8.82
N ARG A 15 1.60 7.15 -8.18
CA ARG A 15 0.37 7.89 -8.41
C ARG A 15 0.38 9.31 -7.81
N LEU A 16 1.05 9.50 -6.67
CA LEU A 16 1.09 10.75 -5.92
C LEU A 16 2.28 11.66 -6.27
N ASN A 17 3.38 11.10 -6.79
CA ASN A 17 4.56 11.86 -7.17
C ASN A 17 4.67 12.03 -8.70
N PRO A 18 4.39 13.23 -9.25
CA PRO A 18 4.46 13.47 -10.70
C PRO A 18 5.84 13.29 -11.32
N LYS A 19 6.90 13.27 -10.49
CA LYS A 19 8.29 13.06 -10.92
C LYS A 19 8.71 11.58 -10.85
N ASP A 20 7.86 10.69 -10.35
CA ASP A 20 8.15 9.26 -10.31
C ASP A 20 8.24 8.69 -11.73
N GLN A 21 9.20 7.80 -11.96
CA GLN A 21 9.41 7.17 -13.27
C GLN A 21 8.17 6.37 -13.75
N TRP A 22 7.38 5.85 -12.83
CA TRP A 22 6.17 5.07 -13.09
C TRP A 22 4.91 5.92 -13.10
N HIS A 23 4.98 7.24 -12.90
CA HIS A 23 3.79 8.10 -12.78
C HIS A 23 2.82 7.95 -13.95
N LYS A 24 3.33 7.92 -15.19
CA LYS A 24 2.50 7.71 -16.39
C LYS A 24 1.84 6.32 -16.42
N ALA A 25 2.56 5.30 -15.98
CA ALA A 25 2.01 3.94 -15.92
C ALA A 25 0.92 3.84 -14.84
N ALA A 26 1.14 4.44 -13.67
CA ALA A 26 0.16 4.50 -12.58
C ALA A 26 -1.14 5.20 -13.03
N LEU A 27 -1.04 6.34 -13.73
CA LEU A 27 -2.21 7.02 -14.32
C LEU A 27 -2.94 6.17 -15.36
N GLY A 28 -2.21 5.33 -16.11
CA GLY A 28 -2.79 4.41 -17.08
C GLY A 28 -3.59 3.26 -16.45
N ILE A 29 -3.39 2.99 -15.15
CA ILE A 29 -4.11 1.98 -14.39
C ILE A 29 -5.45 2.50 -13.86
N ASP A 30 -5.59 3.82 -13.64
CA ASP A 30 -6.82 4.44 -13.11
C ASP A 30 -8.13 3.97 -13.80
N PRO A 31 -8.21 3.85 -15.15
CA PRO A 31 -9.41 3.34 -15.81
C PRO A 31 -9.69 1.86 -15.52
N LEU A 32 -8.66 1.06 -15.24
CA LEU A 32 -8.77 -0.39 -14.99
C LEU A 32 -9.26 -0.70 -13.57
N ILE A 33 -8.95 0.19 -12.63
CA ILE A 33 -9.30 0.02 -11.21
C ILE A 33 -10.59 0.76 -10.83
N LYS A 34 -11.12 1.58 -11.74
CA LYS A 34 -12.34 2.35 -11.51
C LYS A 34 -13.52 1.41 -11.23
N GLY A 35 -14.17 1.62 -10.09
CA GLY A 35 -15.33 0.83 -9.67
C GLY A 35 -14.98 -0.56 -9.12
N ARG A 36 -13.70 -0.90 -9.02
CA ARG A 36 -13.24 -2.10 -8.31
C ARG A 36 -13.10 -1.80 -6.81
N HIS A 37 -13.23 -2.86 -6.02
CA HIS A 37 -12.92 -2.81 -4.61
C HIS A 37 -11.40 -2.79 -4.43
N LEU A 38 -10.89 -1.75 -3.77
CA LEU A 38 -9.46 -1.57 -3.53
C LEU A 38 -9.19 -1.83 -2.06
N VAL A 39 -8.16 -2.62 -1.78
CA VAL A 39 -7.72 -2.97 -0.43
C VAL A 39 -6.26 -2.60 -0.27
N THR A 40 -5.86 -2.08 0.88
CA THR A 40 -4.47 -1.86 1.26
C THR A 40 -4.27 -2.20 2.73
N THR A 41 -3.04 -2.12 3.22
CA THR A 41 -2.74 -2.30 4.65
C THR A 41 -2.31 -0.98 5.30
N GLU A 42 -2.53 -0.84 6.59
CA GLU A 42 -1.97 0.28 7.37
C GLU A 42 -0.43 0.30 7.28
N THR A 43 0.23 -0.86 7.16
CA THR A 43 1.68 -0.94 6.96
C THR A 43 2.15 -0.34 5.63
N VAL A 44 1.36 -0.49 4.55
CA VAL A 44 1.62 0.22 3.27
C VAL A 44 1.51 1.73 3.46
N LEU A 45 0.53 2.21 4.23
CA LEU A 45 0.39 3.64 4.50
C LEU A 45 1.56 4.18 5.35
N ILE A 46 2.03 3.41 6.33
CA ILE A 46 3.25 3.73 7.12
C ILE A 46 4.47 3.82 6.20
N GLU A 47 4.66 2.84 5.31
CA GLU A 47 5.78 2.81 4.38
C GLU A 47 5.73 3.99 3.39
N LEU A 48 4.56 4.31 2.86
CA LEU A 48 4.33 5.49 2.02
C LEU A 48 4.72 6.80 2.74
N LEU A 49 4.27 6.97 3.99
CA LEU A 49 4.58 8.16 4.79
C LEU A 49 6.10 8.27 5.07
N ASN A 50 6.74 7.15 5.40
CA ASN A 50 8.18 7.11 5.62
C ASN A 50 8.97 7.43 4.34
N TYR A 51 8.57 6.85 3.20
CA TYR A 51 9.18 7.13 1.91
C TYR A 51 9.09 8.63 1.54
N LEU A 52 7.94 9.26 1.80
CA LEU A 52 7.72 10.67 1.49
C LEU A 52 8.24 11.65 2.55
N ALA A 53 8.86 11.17 3.64
CA ALA A 53 9.35 12.03 4.73
C ALA A 53 10.47 12.99 4.28
N GLU A 54 11.27 12.59 3.29
CA GLU A 54 12.37 13.38 2.71
C GLU A 54 11.93 14.29 1.56
N PHE A 55 10.64 14.30 1.21
CA PHE A 55 10.10 15.12 0.13
C PHE A 55 9.67 16.52 0.62
N PRO A 56 9.47 17.49 -0.29
CA PRO A 56 9.06 18.85 0.07
C PRO A 56 7.80 18.91 0.95
N PRO A 57 7.65 19.92 1.82
CA PRO A 57 6.51 20.06 2.74
C PRO A 57 5.14 19.89 2.09
N GLU A 58 4.97 20.39 0.87
CA GLU A 58 3.71 20.31 0.12
C GLU A 58 3.31 18.86 -0.19
N MET A 59 4.29 18.01 -0.50
CA MET A 59 4.04 16.59 -0.76
C MET A 59 3.72 15.85 0.55
N ARG A 60 4.38 16.20 1.65
CA ARG A 60 4.11 15.65 2.99
C ARG A 60 2.70 16.01 3.48
N GLU A 61 2.26 17.25 3.23
CA GLU A 61 0.90 17.67 3.53
C GLU A 61 -0.13 16.92 2.67
N ALA A 62 0.16 16.77 1.37
CA ALA A 62 -0.72 16.06 0.45
C ALA A 62 -0.89 14.58 0.83
N VAL A 63 0.20 13.86 1.12
CA VAL A 63 0.11 12.45 1.54
C VAL A 63 -0.60 12.31 2.88
N ALA A 64 -0.38 13.22 3.84
CA ALA A 64 -1.09 13.17 5.12
C ALA A 64 -2.61 13.32 4.95
N LYS A 65 -3.06 14.19 4.03
CA LYS A 65 -4.48 14.33 3.67
C LYS A 65 -5.01 13.07 2.98
N PHE A 66 -4.24 12.51 2.04
CA PHE A 66 -4.58 11.25 1.36
C PHE A 66 -4.77 10.10 2.36
N VAL A 67 -3.83 9.91 3.29
CA VAL A 67 -3.89 8.85 4.31
C VAL A 67 -5.14 8.99 5.19
N LYS A 68 -5.51 10.21 5.60
CA LYS A 68 -6.76 10.43 6.35
C LYS A 68 -8.00 9.99 5.55
N LEU A 69 -8.08 10.37 4.28
CA LEU A 69 -9.19 9.95 3.40
C LEU A 69 -9.22 8.44 3.15
N ALA A 70 -8.05 7.79 3.10
CA ALA A 70 -7.95 6.33 3.01
C ALA A 70 -8.48 5.66 4.29
N LEU A 71 -8.09 6.15 5.47
CA LEU A 71 -8.57 5.63 6.76
C LEU A 71 -10.08 5.84 6.97
N ASP A 72 -10.66 6.89 6.40
CA ASP A 72 -12.11 7.12 6.40
C ASP A 72 -12.87 6.18 5.42
N GLY A 73 -12.15 5.31 4.70
CA GLY A 73 -12.72 4.33 3.76
C GLY A 73 -13.23 4.94 2.44
N PHE A 74 -12.89 6.20 2.15
CA PHE A 74 -13.41 6.90 0.97
C PHE A 74 -12.75 6.46 -0.35
N LEU A 75 -11.48 6.04 -0.28
CA LEU A 75 -10.66 5.75 -1.46
C LEU A 75 -10.28 4.28 -1.60
N VAL A 76 -10.10 3.59 -0.47
CA VAL A 76 -9.55 2.24 -0.37
C VAL A 76 -9.97 1.67 0.98
N GLU A 77 -10.25 0.37 1.06
CA GLU A 77 -10.37 -0.32 2.35
C GLU A 77 -8.98 -0.49 2.96
N VAL A 78 -8.81 -0.06 4.21
CA VAL A 78 -7.54 -0.21 4.93
C VAL A 78 -7.68 -1.31 5.95
N ILE A 79 -6.89 -2.38 5.78
CA ILE A 79 -6.74 -3.43 6.78
C ILE A 79 -5.75 -2.93 7.84
N PHE A 80 -6.24 -2.75 9.07
CA PHE A 80 -5.45 -2.21 10.18
C PHE A 80 -4.36 -3.17 10.64
N HIS A 81 -3.24 -2.58 11.04
CA HIS A 81 -2.11 -3.34 11.55
C HIS A 81 -2.40 -3.87 12.95
N THR A 82 -1.99 -5.11 13.21
CA THR A 82 -2.09 -5.75 14.52
C THR A 82 -0.75 -6.36 14.92
N HIS A 83 -0.57 -6.61 16.22
CA HIS A 83 0.62 -7.31 16.69
C HIS A 83 0.73 -8.73 16.11
N ASP A 84 -0.39 -9.42 15.90
CA ASP A 84 -0.40 -10.75 15.28
C ASP A 84 0.04 -10.68 13.82
N ALA A 85 -0.41 -9.67 13.07
CA ALA A 85 0.05 -9.44 11.70
C ALA A 85 1.56 -9.14 11.66
N PHE A 86 2.09 -8.41 12.64
CA PHE A 86 3.54 -8.21 12.77
C PHE A 86 4.29 -9.53 12.98
N LEU A 87 3.85 -10.38 13.90
CA LEU A 87 4.51 -11.66 14.19
C LEU A 87 4.46 -12.61 13.01
N GLN A 88 3.31 -12.75 12.36
CA GLN A 88 3.17 -13.59 11.17
C GLN A 88 3.97 -13.04 9.98
N GLY A 89 3.96 -11.71 9.80
CA GLY A 89 4.77 -11.04 8.79
C GLY A 89 6.26 -11.28 9.00
N LEU A 90 6.72 -11.23 10.27
CA LEU A 90 8.10 -11.52 10.65
C LEU A 90 8.47 -12.98 10.36
N GLU A 91 7.60 -13.93 10.69
CA GLU A 91 7.82 -15.34 10.37
C GLU A 91 7.93 -15.55 8.84
N LEU A 92 7.07 -14.92 8.04
CA LEU A 92 7.15 -15.00 6.59
C LEU A 92 8.45 -14.35 6.06
N TYR A 93 8.87 -13.23 6.63
CA TYR A 93 10.11 -12.54 6.30
C TYR A 93 11.33 -13.44 6.53
N GLU A 94 11.41 -14.08 7.70
CA GLU A 94 12.47 -15.04 8.05
C GLU A 94 12.51 -16.24 7.08
N ASN A 95 11.34 -16.64 6.57
CA ASN A 95 11.22 -17.73 5.61
C ASN A 95 11.48 -17.31 4.14
N ARG A 96 11.82 -16.04 3.88
CA ARG A 96 12.02 -15.45 2.53
C ARG A 96 13.25 -14.56 2.44
N LEU A 97 14.28 -14.84 3.23
CA LEU A 97 15.54 -14.07 3.23
C LEU A 97 16.23 -14.03 1.84
N ASP A 98 15.90 -14.95 0.93
CA ASP A 98 16.41 -14.98 -0.45
C ASP A 98 15.74 -13.99 -1.40
N LYS A 99 14.61 -13.39 -1.02
CA LYS A 99 13.78 -12.57 -1.92
C LYS A 99 13.98 -11.07 -1.80
N GLY A 100 14.54 -10.59 -0.69
CA GLY A 100 14.70 -9.16 -0.43
C GLY A 100 13.39 -8.43 -0.17
N TYR A 101 12.34 -9.14 0.24
CA TYR A 101 11.06 -8.55 0.64
C TYR A 101 11.22 -7.69 1.88
N SER A 102 10.46 -6.60 1.96
CA SER A 102 10.30 -5.83 3.18
C SER A 102 9.30 -6.53 4.13
N LEU A 103 9.23 -6.10 5.39
CA LEU A 103 8.19 -6.56 6.29
C LEU A 103 6.79 -6.12 5.80
N THR A 104 6.69 -4.95 5.17
CA THR A 104 5.45 -4.47 4.53
C THR A 104 4.97 -5.42 3.44
N ASP A 105 5.88 -5.91 2.60
CA ASP A 105 5.58 -6.88 1.55
C ASP A 105 5.05 -8.18 2.16
N CYS A 106 5.71 -8.67 3.22
CA CYS A 106 5.30 -9.89 3.92
C CYS A 106 3.90 -9.77 4.52
N ILE A 107 3.60 -8.67 5.22
CA ILE A 107 2.27 -8.41 5.79
C ILE A 107 1.22 -8.27 4.68
N SER A 108 1.56 -7.60 3.58
CA SER A 108 0.68 -7.46 2.42
C SER A 108 0.33 -8.81 1.80
N MET A 109 1.31 -9.72 1.66
CA MET A 109 1.08 -11.07 1.17
C MET A 109 0.19 -11.90 2.08
N LEU A 110 0.30 -11.76 3.40
CA LEU A 110 -0.59 -12.42 4.34
C LEU A 110 -2.04 -11.95 4.15
N VAL A 111 -2.26 -10.63 4.12
CA VAL A 111 -3.59 -10.05 3.85
C VAL A 111 -4.13 -10.50 2.49
N MET A 112 -3.29 -10.55 1.46
CA MET A 112 -3.70 -11.07 0.15
C MET A 112 -4.11 -12.54 0.22
N SER A 113 -3.45 -13.37 1.03
CA SER A 113 -3.80 -14.79 1.17
C SER A 113 -5.08 -15.03 1.98
N GLU A 114 -5.43 -14.12 2.92
CA GLU A 114 -6.62 -14.23 3.77
C GLU A 114 -7.87 -13.63 3.13
N CYS A 115 -7.72 -12.48 2.45
CA CYS A 115 -8.84 -11.73 1.87
C CYS A 115 -9.20 -12.15 0.43
N PHE A 116 -8.31 -12.87 -0.27
CA PHE A 116 -8.47 -13.21 -1.69
C PHE A 116 -8.27 -14.73 -1.93
N PRO A 117 -9.16 -15.59 -1.39
CA PRO A 117 -9.08 -17.04 -1.59
C PRO A 117 -9.41 -17.48 -3.02
#